data_AF-A0A6P3IAC4-F1
#
_entry.id   AF-A0A6P3IAC4-F1
#
_cell.length_a   1.000
_cell.length_b   1.000
_cell.length_c   1.000
_cell.angle_alpha   90.00
_cell.angle_beta   90.00
_cell.angle_gamma   90.00
#
_symmetry.space_group_name_H-M   'P 1'
#
loop_
_entity.id
_entity.type
_entity.pdbx_description
1 polymer ?
#
loop_
_entity_poly.entity_id
_entity_poly.type
_entity_poly.pdbx_seq_one_letter_code
_entity_poly.pdbx_strand_id
1 'polypeptide(L)'
;MEFPSEHLREVQEDFIIKDEDVLLLTYPQSGMNWLMETVCLIHSKGDPKWIQSVPIGERSPWVEAFSGYNLLKDKEGPRFITSHLFVQLFPRSFFKSKAKVIYLIRNPRDVLVSGYFFWRIAKFVKRPQSLEQYFEWFVEGNGVTGD
;
A
#
# COMPACT_ATOMS: atom_id res chain seq x y z
N MET A 1 5.55 11.63 1.20
CA MET A 1 4.35 11.60 0.34
C MET A 1 3.22 11.92 1.27
N GLU A 2 2.77 13.17 1.30
CA GLU A 2 1.64 13.58 2.10
C GLU A 2 0.41 13.56 1.19
N PHE A 3 -0.61 12.80 1.59
CA PHE A 3 -1.89 12.82 0.89
C PHE A 3 -2.75 13.96 1.46
N PRO A 4 -3.42 14.75 0.60
CA PRO A 4 -4.30 15.81 1.09
C PRO A 4 -5.38 15.23 2.01
N SER A 5 -5.62 15.92 3.13
CA SER A 5 -6.55 15.45 4.17
C SER A 5 -7.98 15.21 3.64
N GLU A 6 -8.41 16.00 2.67
CA GLU A 6 -9.71 15.85 2.02
C GLU A 6 -9.81 14.57 1.19
N HIS A 7 -8.71 14.18 0.52
CA HIS A 7 -8.67 12.95 -0.27
C HIS A 7 -8.70 11.71 0.62
N LEU A 8 -7.94 11.71 1.72
CA LEU A 8 -8.00 10.63 2.69
C LEU A 8 -9.38 10.50 3.34
N ARG A 9 -10.08 11.61 3.56
CA ARG A 9 -11.47 11.59 4.02
C ARG A 9 -12.41 10.98 2.97
N GLU A 10 -12.26 11.36 1.70
CA GLU A 10 -13.04 10.74 0.60
C GLU A 10 -12.78 9.23 0.52
N VAL A 11 -11.52 8.80 0.61
CA VAL A 11 -11.16 7.37 0.67
C VAL A 11 -11.84 6.69 1.87
N GLN A 12 -11.82 7.32 3.04
CA GLN A 12 -12.39 6.75 4.25
C GLN A 12 -13.91 6.66 4.21
N GLU A 13 -14.59 7.69 3.71
CA GLU A 13 -16.05 7.85 3.81
C GLU A 13 -16.80 7.33 2.57
N ASP A 14 -16.24 7.53 1.38
CA ASP A 14 -16.94 7.32 0.11
C ASP A 14 -16.45 6.09 -0.66
N PHE A 15 -15.22 5.62 -0.42
CA PHE A 15 -14.74 4.41 -1.08
C PHE A 15 -15.45 3.15 -0.58
N ILE A 16 -16.05 2.41 -1.50
CA ILE A 16 -16.78 1.17 -1.18
C ILE A 16 -15.90 -0.04 -1.46
N ILE A 17 -15.56 -0.78 -0.40
CA ILE A 17 -14.98 -2.11 -0.47
C ILE A 17 -16.11 -3.12 -0.73
N LYS A 18 -15.91 -3.97 -1.74
CA LYS A 18 -16.82 -5.03 -2.18
C LYS A 18 -16.45 -6.34 -1.49
N ASP A 19 -17.42 -7.25 -1.35
CA ASP A 19 -17.20 -8.55 -0.70
C ASP A 19 -16.18 -9.43 -1.45
N GLU A 20 -16.05 -9.24 -2.76
CA GLU A 20 -15.13 -10.00 -3.61
C GLU A 20 -13.71 -9.42 -3.66
N ASP A 21 -13.47 -8.25 -3.06
CA ASP A 21 -12.16 -7.61 -3.08
C ASP A 21 -11.11 -8.40 -2.27
N VAL A 22 -9.86 -8.24 -2.68
CA VAL A 22 -8.70 -8.77 -1.96
C VAL A 22 -7.74 -7.62 -1.68
N LEU A 23 -7.52 -7.35 -0.40
CA LEU A 23 -6.69 -6.27 0.10
C LEU A 23 -5.28 -6.78 0.40
N LEU A 24 -4.28 -6.11 -0.16
CA LEU A 24 -2.86 -6.35 0.04
C LEU A 24 -2.31 -5.23 0.92
N LEU A 25 -2.05 -5.56 2.18
CA LEU A 25 -1.72 -4.58 3.20
C LEU A 25 -0.32 -4.84 3.76
N THR A 26 0.46 -3.78 3.94
CA THR A 26 1.76 -3.88 4.61
C THR A 26 2.09 -2.57 5.32
N TYR A 27 2.96 -2.63 6.32
CA TYR A 27 3.77 -1.47 6.67
C TYR A 27 4.76 -1.17 5.52
N PRO A 28 5.03 0.10 5.14
CA PRO A 28 6.02 0.43 4.12
C PRO A 28 7.34 -0.34 4.27
N GLN A 29 7.94 -0.77 3.16
CA GLN A 29 9.19 -1.56 3.15
C GLN A 29 9.11 -3.00 3.71
N SER A 30 7.90 -3.51 3.98
CA SER A 30 7.70 -4.89 4.45
C SER A 30 7.55 -5.93 3.34
N GLY A 31 7.71 -5.54 2.06
CA GLY A 31 7.70 -6.48 0.93
C GLY A 31 6.47 -6.39 0.01
N MET A 32 5.83 -5.23 -0.09
CA MET A 32 4.62 -5.05 -0.91
C MET A 32 4.77 -5.56 -2.37
N ASN A 33 5.86 -5.21 -3.05
CA ASN A 33 6.07 -5.67 -4.43
C ASN A 33 6.06 -7.21 -4.53
N TRP A 34 6.74 -7.89 -3.60
CA TRP A 34 6.77 -9.35 -3.57
C TRP A 34 5.39 -9.95 -3.32
N LEU A 35 4.62 -9.36 -2.40
CA LEU A 35 3.24 -9.76 -2.12
C LEU A 35 2.34 -9.61 -3.35
N MET A 36 2.35 -8.43 -3.98
CA MET A 36 1.55 -8.15 -5.18
C MET A 36 1.88 -9.10 -6.32
N GLU A 37 3.17 -9.33 -6.61
CA GLU A 37 3.58 -10.25 -7.68
C GLU A 37 3.16 -11.68 -7.40
N THR A 38 3.36 -12.15 -6.17
CA THR A 38 2.98 -13.51 -5.75
C THR A 38 1.47 -13.73 -5.87
N VAL A 39 0.66 -12.79 -5.37
CA VAL A 39 -0.81 -12.90 -5.43
C VAL A 39 -1.31 -12.82 -6.88
N CYS A 40 -0.74 -11.93 -7.70
CA CYS A 40 -1.09 -11.84 -9.12
C CYS A 40 -0.79 -13.15 -9.86
N LEU A 41 0.36 -13.78 -9.61
CA LEU A 41 0.71 -15.06 -10.22
C LEU A 41 -0.21 -16.19 -9.74
N ILE A 42 -0.56 -16.24 -8.46
CA ILE A 42 -1.53 -17.21 -7.94
C ILE A 42 -2.89 -17.03 -8.64
N HIS A 43 -3.36 -15.79 -8.78
CA HIS A 43 -4.61 -15.47 -9.46
C HIS A 43 -4.61 -15.91 -10.94
N SER A 44 -3.49 -15.68 -11.63
CA SER A 44 -3.28 -16.12 -13.01
C SER A 44 -2.92 -17.60 -13.15
N LYS A 45 -3.03 -18.40 -12.08
CA LYS A 45 -2.68 -19.84 -12.08
C LYS A 45 -1.26 -20.12 -12.58
N GLY A 46 -0.33 -19.20 -12.29
CA GLY A 46 1.06 -19.25 -12.72
C GLY A 46 1.35 -18.73 -14.13
N ASP A 47 0.36 -18.25 -14.88
CA ASP A 47 0.59 -17.61 -16.19
C ASP A 47 1.18 -16.20 -16.01
N PRO A 48 2.41 -15.93 -16.46
CA PRO A 48 3.06 -14.63 -16.26
C PRO A 48 2.61 -13.56 -17.26
N LYS A 49 1.83 -13.88 -18.31
CA LYS A 49 1.52 -12.94 -19.39
C LYS A 49 0.92 -11.63 -18.91
N TRP A 50 -0.06 -11.68 -17.99
CA TRP A 50 -0.70 -10.49 -17.42
C TRP A 50 0.26 -9.67 -16.57
N ILE A 51 1.11 -10.33 -15.78
CA ILE A 51 2.11 -9.71 -14.91
C ILE A 51 3.18 -8.98 -15.73
N GLN A 52 3.56 -9.55 -16.86
CA GLN A 52 4.57 -8.99 -17.78
C GLN A 52 4.03 -7.89 -18.67
N SER A 53 2.71 -7.82 -18.89
CA SER A 53 2.08 -6.84 -19.78
C SER A 53 1.47 -5.63 -19.06
N VAL A 54 1.09 -5.78 -17.78
CA VAL A 54 0.41 -4.73 -17.01
C VAL A 54 1.29 -4.26 -15.85
N PRO A 55 1.56 -2.95 -15.70
CA PRO A 55 2.30 -2.40 -14.57
C PRO A 55 1.72 -2.81 -13.23
N ILE A 56 2.58 -3.06 -12.25
CA ILE A 56 2.19 -3.56 -10.92
C ILE A 56 1.15 -2.66 -10.22
N GLY A 57 1.27 -1.34 -10.38
CA GLY A 57 0.34 -0.35 -9.82
C GLY A 57 -1.03 -0.30 -10.50
N GLU A 58 -1.16 -0.84 -11.71
CA GLU A 58 -2.46 -0.99 -12.39
C GLU A 58 -3.13 -2.33 -12.07
N ARG A 59 -2.32 -3.35 -11.76
CA ARG A 59 -2.80 -4.67 -11.32
C ARG A 59 -3.41 -4.62 -9.93
N SER A 60 -2.75 -3.93 -9.00
CA SER A 60 -3.23 -3.71 -7.63
C SER A 60 -2.98 -2.25 -7.21
N PRO A 61 -3.93 -1.34 -7.45
CA PRO A 61 -3.74 0.09 -7.21
C PRO A 61 -3.77 0.46 -5.73
N TRP A 62 -3.08 1.55 -5.38
CA TRP A 62 -3.10 2.14 -4.03
C TRP A 62 -4.37 2.93 -3.79
N VAL A 63 -5.18 2.53 -2.80
CA VAL A 63 -6.48 3.20 -2.54
C VAL A 63 -6.31 4.63 -2.05
N GLU A 64 -5.24 4.91 -1.30
CA GLU A 64 -4.91 6.23 -0.77
C GLU A 64 -4.34 7.21 -1.81
N ALA A 65 -3.95 6.72 -3.00
CA ALA A 65 -3.41 7.55 -4.05
C ALA A 65 -4.50 7.95 -5.03
N PHE A 66 -4.56 9.23 -5.41
CA PHE A 66 -5.57 9.75 -6.33
C PHE A 66 -5.73 8.93 -7.63
N SER A 67 -4.61 8.51 -8.24
CA SER A 67 -4.65 7.68 -9.45
C SER A 67 -5.21 6.28 -9.17
N GLY A 68 -4.84 5.68 -8.04
CA GLY A 68 -5.31 4.34 -7.67
C GLY A 68 -6.77 4.33 -7.24
N TYR A 69 -7.22 5.34 -6.49
CA TYR A 69 -8.63 5.55 -6.16
C TYR A 69 -9.50 5.61 -7.42
N ASN A 70 -9.14 6.46 -8.39
CA ASN A 70 -9.90 6.59 -9.64
C ASN A 70 -9.89 5.29 -10.46
N LEU A 71 -8.76 4.59 -10.53
CA LEU A 71 -8.66 3.31 -11.22
C LEU A 71 -9.52 2.22 -10.58
N LEU A 72 -9.69 2.25 -9.25
CA LEU A 72 -10.47 1.29 -8.49
C LEU A 72 -11.97 1.60 -8.49
N LYS A 73 -12.35 2.88 -8.53
CA LYS A 73 -13.73 3.37 -8.44
C LYS A 73 -14.60 2.80 -9.56
N ASP A 74 -14.09 2.83 -10.79
CA ASP A 74 -14.85 2.44 -11.98
C ASP A 74 -14.65 0.95 -12.36
N LYS A 75 -13.86 0.20 -11.58
CA LYS A 75 -13.52 -1.18 -11.89
C LYS A 75 -14.62 -2.16 -11.44
N GLU A 76 -15.14 -2.91 -12.40
CA GLU A 76 -16.06 -4.02 -12.15
C GLU A 76 -15.33 -5.31 -11.74
N GLY A 77 -16.05 -6.20 -11.05
CA GLY A 77 -15.54 -7.48 -10.59
C GLY A 77 -14.61 -7.40 -9.37
N PRO A 78 -13.96 -8.53 -9.01
CA PRO A 78 -13.01 -8.62 -7.91
C PRO A 78 -11.79 -7.73 -8.15
N ARG A 79 -11.40 -6.92 -7.16
CA ARG A 79 -10.25 -6.02 -7.26
C ARG A 79 -9.13 -6.46 -6.32
N PHE A 80 -7.89 -6.35 -6.78
CA PHE A 80 -6.75 -6.26 -5.87
C PHE A 80 -6.58 -4.80 -5.47
N ILE A 81 -6.56 -4.54 -4.16
CA ILE A 81 -6.47 -3.21 -3.57
C ILE A 81 -5.24 -3.19 -2.67
N THR A 82 -4.36 -2.22 -2.88
CA THR A 82 -3.13 -2.08 -2.11
C THR A 82 -3.26 -0.93 -1.12
N SER A 83 -2.78 -1.09 0.11
CA SER A 83 -2.75 0.03 1.06
C SER A 83 -1.69 -0.09 2.16
N HIS A 84 -1.14 1.06 2.54
CA HIS A 84 -0.28 1.27 3.70
C HIS A 84 -1.01 2.05 4.81
N LEU A 85 -2.28 2.40 4.61
CA LEU A 85 -3.06 3.16 5.58
C LEU A 85 -3.21 2.42 6.91
N PHE A 86 -3.21 3.19 7.99
CA PHE A 86 -3.64 2.68 9.29
C PHE A 86 -5.12 2.34 9.26
N VAL A 87 -5.49 1.39 10.11
CA VAL A 87 -6.87 0.90 10.25
C VAL A 87 -7.86 2.04 10.53
N GLN A 88 -7.44 3.10 11.23
CA GLN A 88 -8.28 4.26 11.53
C GLN A 88 -8.59 5.11 10.29
N LEU A 89 -7.73 5.12 9.28
CA LEU A 89 -7.91 5.87 8.03
C LEU A 89 -8.51 5.01 6.90
N PHE A 90 -8.74 3.73 7.18
CA PHE A 90 -9.20 2.78 6.19
C PHE A 90 -10.68 2.99 5.82
N PRO A 91 -11.13 2.70 4.57
CA PRO A 91 -12.52 2.83 4.15
C PRO A 91 -13.50 2.20 5.15
N ARG A 92 -14.48 2.96 5.65
CA ARG A 92 -15.43 2.47 6.67
C ARG A 92 -16.24 1.26 6.20
N SER A 93 -16.45 1.16 4.88
CA SER A 93 -17.12 0.03 4.23
C SER A 93 -16.39 -1.30 4.45
N PHE A 94 -15.06 -1.28 4.61
CA PHE A 94 -14.24 -2.47 4.89
C PHE A 94 -14.76 -3.27 6.09
N PHE A 95 -15.09 -2.60 7.20
CA PHE A 95 -15.48 -3.28 8.43
C PHE A 95 -16.84 -4.00 8.35
N LYS A 96 -17.57 -3.82 7.25
CA LYS A 96 -18.86 -4.48 6.97
C LYS A 96 -18.78 -5.45 5.80
N SER A 97 -17.67 -5.50 5.07
CA SER A 97 -17.51 -6.35 3.90
C SER A 97 -16.97 -7.73 4.29
N LYS A 98 -17.05 -8.66 3.34
CA LYS A 98 -16.41 -9.99 3.40
C LYS A 98 -15.11 -10.06 2.61
N ALA A 99 -14.55 -8.90 2.26
CA ALA A 99 -13.31 -8.80 1.51
C ALA A 99 -12.19 -9.55 2.22
N LYS A 100 -11.32 -10.19 1.42
CA LYS A 100 -10.18 -10.91 1.97
C LYS A 100 -9.03 -9.94 2.23
N VAL A 101 -8.25 -10.20 3.27
CA VAL A 101 -7.07 -9.40 3.60
C VAL A 101 -5.85 -10.30 3.66
N ILE A 102 -4.78 -9.86 3.01
CA ILE A 102 -3.45 -10.43 3.18
C ILE A 102 -2.56 -9.31 3.72
N TYR A 103 -2.22 -9.41 5.01
CA TYR A 103 -1.34 -8.46 5.67
C TYR A 103 0.05 -9.08 5.83
N LEU A 104 1.09 -8.44 5.27
CA LEU A 104 2.47 -8.88 5.40
C LEU A 104 3.24 -7.97 6.37
N ILE A 105 3.73 -8.58 7.45
CA ILE A 105 4.63 -7.98 8.44
C ILE A 105 6.07 -8.40 8.19
N ARG A 106 7.00 -7.51 8.53
CA ARG A 106 8.43 -7.76 8.53
C ARG A 106 9.03 -7.29 9.86
N ASN A 107 10.14 -7.89 10.28
CA ASN A 107 10.86 -7.46 11.47
C ASN A 107 11.17 -5.94 11.37
N PRO A 108 10.79 -5.12 12.36
CA PRO A 108 10.95 -3.67 12.30
C PRO A 108 12.42 -3.24 12.14
N ARG A 109 13.39 -4.05 12.59
CA ARG A 109 14.82 -3.78 12.38
C ARG A 109 15.20 -3.85 10.90
N ASP A 110 14.65 -4.82 10.17
CA ASP A 110 14.91 -4.96 8.74
C ASP A 110 14.17 -3.91 7.91
N VAL A 111 12.95 -3.58 8.35
CA VAL A 111 12.13 -2.50 7.79
C VAL A 111 12.88 -1.18 7.90
N LEU A 112 13.46 -0.87 9.06
CA LEU A 112 14.23 0.35 9.30
C LEU A 112 15.42 0.46 8.34
N VAL A 113 16.21 -0.60 8.21
CA VAL A 113 17.37 -0.60 7.29
C VAL A 113 16.90 -0.43 5.84
N SER A 114 15.85 -1.14 5.42
CA SER A 114 15.28 -1.00 4.06
C SER A 114 14.76 0.41 3.82
N GLY A 115 14.06 1.00 4.79
CA GLY A 115 13.53 2.35 4.75
C GLY A 115 14.60 3.41 4.61
N TYR A 116 15.71 3.30 5.35
CA TYR A 116 16.85 4.20 5.22
C TYR A 116 17.37 4.26 3.78
N PHE A 117 17.62 3.11 3.16
CA PHE A 117 18.09 3.06 1.77
C PHE A 117 17.04 3.54 0.78
N PHE A 118 15.77 3.20 0.99
CA PHE A 118 14.68 3.70 0.16
C PHE A 118 14.60 5.24 0.18
N TRP A 119 14.68 5.86 1.35
CA TRP A 119 14.61 7.32 1.50
C TRP A 119 15.78 8.05 0.83
N ARG A 120 16.95 7.42 0.73
CA ARG A 120 18.10 7.99 0.02
C ARG A 120 17.90 8.02 -1.50
N ILE A 121 17.12 7.10 -2.04
CA ILE A 121 16.87 6.97 -3.48
C ILE A 121 15.59 7.71 -3.88
N ALA A 122 14.55 7.66 -3.06
CA ALA A 122 13.28 8.31 -3.31
C ALA A 122 13.43 9.83 -3.46
N LYS A 123 12.81 10.39 -4.50
CA LYS A 123 12.89 11.82 -4.83
C LYS A 123 11.85 12.69 -4.11
N PHE A 124 10.88 12.06 -3.44
CA PHE A 124 9.71 12.69 -2.85
C PHE A 124 9.72 12.68 -1.31
N VAL A 125 10.87 12.35 -0.71
CA VAL A 125 11.10 12.38 0.75
C VAL A 125 12.40 13.12 1.06
N LYS A 126 12.50 13.67 2.26
CA LYS A 126 13.74 14.27 2.75
C LYS A 126 14.78 13.17 2.94
N ARG A 127 15.95 13.31 2.30
CA ARG A 127 17.02 12.32 2.45
C ARG A 127 17.63 12.41 3.85
N PRO A 128 17.71 11.31 4.59
CA PRO A 128 18.44 11.28 5.86
C PRO A 128 19.95 11.43 5.60
N GLN A 129 20.65 12.11 6.50
CA GLN A 129 22.09 12.30 6.46
C GLN A 129 22.84 11.07 6.97
N SER A 130 22.25 10.32 7.90
CA SER A 130 22.81 9.08 8.45
C SER A 130 21.70 8.09 8.83
N LEU A 131 22.10 6.86 9.17
CA LEU A 131 21.16 5.84 9.65
C LEU A 131 20.58 6.22 11.02
N GLU A 132 21.37 6.85 11.87
CA GLU A 132 20.98 7.31 13.21
C GLU A 132 19.87 8.37 13.12
N GLN A 133 20.02 9.35 12.23
CA GLN A 133 18.97 10.34 11.99
C GLN A 133 17.68 9.68 11.47
N TYR A 134 17.81 8.69 10.57
CA TYR A 134 16.64 7.95 10.10
C TYR A 134 16.00 7.11 11.20
N PHE A 135 16.80 6.51 12.08
CA PHE A 135 16.34 5.74 13.22
C PHE A 135 15.52 6.61 14.19
N GLU A 136 15.98 7.83 14.48
CA GLU A 136 15.23 8.79 15.29
C GLU A 136 13.86 9.09 14.67
N TRP A 137 13.82 9.43 13.38
CA TRP A 137 12.55 9.67 12.67
C TRP A 137 11.63 8.44 12.69
N PHE A 138 12.19 7.25 12.49
CA PHE A 138 11.42 6.01 12.50
C PHE A 138 10.80 5.71 13.87
N VAL A 139 11.48 6.01 14.97
CA VAL A 139 10.95 5.78 16.32
C VAL A 139 9.94 6.86 16.74
N GLU A 140 10.07 8.07 16.22
CA GLU A 140 9.21 9.22 16.55
C GLU A 140 7.84 9.23 15.88
N GLY A 141 7.58 8.36 14.91
CA GLY A 141 6.36 8.51 14.12
C GLY A 141 6.55 9.21 12.77
N ASN A 142 7.78 9.57 12.42
CA ASN A 142 8.05 10.50 11.32
C ASN A 142 8.34 9.77 9.99
N GLY A 143 7.72 8.60 9.78
CA GLY A 143 7.77 7.82 8.54
C GLY A 143 6.97 8.42 7.38
N VAL A 144 7.02 7.77 6.20
CA VAL A 144 6.25 8.20 5.00
C VAL A 144 4.74 8.13 5.27
N THR A 145 4.33 7.27 6.19
CA THR A 145 2.96 7.06 6.63
C THR A 145 2.61 7.75 7.95
N GLY A 146 3.57 8.41 8.62
CA GLY A 146 3.30 9.12 9.87
C GLY A 146 3.24 8.23 11.12
N ASP A 147 4.03 7.15 11.15
CA ASP A 147 4.29 6.27 12.30
C ASP A 147 5.75 5.87 12.45
#